data_AF-A0A173S8Z2-F1
#
_entry.id   AF-A0A173S8Z2-F1
#
_cell.length_a   1.000
_cell.length_b   1.000
_cell.length_c   1.000
_cell.angle_alpha   90.00
_cell.angle_beta   90.00
_cell.angle_gamma   90.00
#
_symmetry.space_group_name_H-M   'P 1'
#
loop_
_entity.id
_entity.type
_entity.pdbx_description
1 polymer ?
#
loop_
_entity_poly.entity_id
_entity_poly.type
_entity_poly.pdbx_seq_one_letter_code
_entity_poly.pdbx_strand_id
1 'polypeptide(L)'
;MKIKKTVDEKLADIGFVKVNENKYGVDYERKDGKFNYTQVVSIGHKRSGRHILQSYDKDMKDEYGVGNTCVGLTGYEMKLFLKKMKQIGLYSKM
;
A
#
# COMPACT_ATOMS: atom_id res chain seq x y z
N MET A 1 0.06 -19.09 -22.16
CA MET A 1 -0.87 -18.97 -21.02
C MET A 1 -0.09 -18.56 -19.77
N LYS A 2 -0.41 -17.43 -19.14
CA LYS A 2 0.19 -17.05 -17.84
C LYS A 2 -0.52 -17.89 -16.76
N ILE A 3 0.19 -18.83 -16.13
CA ILE A 3 -0.41 -19.85 -15.24
C ILE A 3 -0.80 -19.25 -13.86
N LYS A 4 -0.25 -18.09 -13.45
CA LYS A 4 -0.62 -17.39 -12.21
C LYS A 4 -0.54 -15.87 -12.36
N LYS A 5 -1.54 -15.15 -11.83
CA LYS A 5 -1.51 -13.69 -11.68
C LYS A 5 -0.43 -13.25 -10.66
N THR A 6 0.29 -12.18 -10.98
CA THR A 6 1.24 -11.51 -10.07
C THR A 6 0.51 -10.84 -8.90
N VAL A 7 1.25 -10.37 -7.88
CA VAL A 7 0.63 -9.61 -6.77
C VAL A 7 0.06 -8.29 -7.28
N ASP A 8 0.79 -7.60 -8.16
CA ASP A 8 0.35 -6.33 -8.75
C ASP A 8 -0.92 -6.51 -9.60
N GLU A 9 -1.01 -7.58 -10.39
CA GLU A 9 -2.22 -7.91 -11.17
C GLU A 9 -3.42 -8.17 -10.24
N LYS A 10 -3.21 -8.85 -9.10
CA LYS A 10 -4.28 -9.10 -8.12
C LYS A 10 -4.72 -7.85 -7.35
N LEU A 11 -3.78 -6.93 -7.10
CA LEU A 11 -4.07 -5.63 -6.50
C LEU A 11 -4.85 -4.75 -7.49
N ALA A 12 -4.47 -4.75 -8.76
CA ALA A 12 -5.20 -4.06 -9.82
C ALA A 12 -6.62 -4.59 -10.01
N ASP A 13 -6.82 -5.91 -9.94
CA ASP A 13 -8.16 -6.54 -10.01
C ASP A 13 -9.13 -6.00 -8.93
N ILE A 14 -8.62 -5.51 -7.79
CA ILE A 14 -9.41 -4.95 -6.68
C ILE A 14 -9.28 -3.42 -6.57
N GLY A 15 -8.80 -2.77 -7.63
CA GLY A 15 -8.80 -1.32 -7.80
C GLY A 15 -7.55 -0.59 -7.32
N PHE A 16 -6.52 -1.28 -6.81
CA PHE A 16 -5.24 -0.65 -6.47
C PHE A 16 -4.34 -0.52 -7.69
N VAL A 17 -4.00 0.72 -8.04
CA VAL A 17 -3.07 1.05 -9.12
C VAL A 17 -1.72 1.41 -8.52
N LYS A 18 -0.65 0.77 -8.99
CA LYS A 18 0.71 1.11 -8.58
C LYS A 18 1.14 2.43 -9.21
N VAL A 19 1.51 3.41 -8.40
CA VAL A 19 1.87 4.76 -8.87
C VAL A 19 3.35 5.08 -8.75
N ASN A 20 4.08 4.39 -7.87
CA ASN A 20 5.52 4.58 -7.66
C ASN A 20 6.14 3.26 -7.18
N GLU A 21 7.34 2.93 -7.68
CA GLU A 21 8.15 1.80 -7.19
C GLU A 21 9.63 2.14 -7.38
N ASN A 22 10.38 2.13 -6.29
CA ASN A 22 11.82 2.35 -6.29
C ASN A 22 12.50 1.51 -5.20
N LYS A 23 13.82 1.67 -5.03
CA LYS A 23 14.59 0.87 -4.06
C LYS A 23 14.20 1.07 -2.59
N TYR A 24 13.46 2.13 -2.27
CA TYR A 24 13.04 2.46 -0.90
C TYR A 24 11.58 2.10 -0.61
N GLY A 25 10.78 1.77 -1.62
CA GLY A 25 9.35 1.56 -1.42
C GLY A 25 8.53 1.40 -2.68
N VAL A 26 7.24 1.15 -2.47
CA VAL A 26 6.21 1.09 -3.50
C VAL A 26 4.91 1.67 -2.97
N ASP A 27 4.25 2.46 -3.80
CA ASP A 27 2.98 3.11 -3.48
C ASP A 27 1.89 2.65 -4.45
N TYR A 28 0.72 2.39 -3.89
CA TYR A 28 -0.50 2.07 -4.63
C TYR A 28 -1.60 3.05 -4.25
N GLU A 29 -2.41 3.44 -5.22
CA GLU A 29 -3.59 4.27 -5.02
C GLU A 29 -4.87 3.52 -5.39
N ARG A 30 -5.93 3.74 -4.63
CA ARG A 30 -7.30 3.33 -4.97
C ARG A 30 -8.27 4.47 -4.65
N LYS A 31 -9.05 4.86 -5.65
CA LYS A 31 -10.12 5.85 -5.46
C LYS A 31 -11.39 5.17 -4.99
N ASP A 32 -11.93 5.64 -3.87
CA ASP A 32 -13.27 5.25 -3.42
C ASP A 32 -14.28 6.27 -3.97
N GLY A 33 -15.10 5.83 -4.93
CA GLY A 33 -16.11 6.70 -5.55
C GLY A 33 -17.32 7.00 -4.68
N LYS A 34 -17.57 6.19 -3.63
CA LYS A 34 -18.74 6.35 -2.75
C LYS A 34 -18.50 7.41 -1.70
N PHE A 35 -17.32 7.42 -1.11
CA PHE A 35 -16.92 8.35 -0.05
C PHE A 35 -15.96 9.45 -0.56
N ASN A 36 -15.61 9.41 -1.85
CA ASN A 36 -14.80 10.40 -2.55
C ASN A 36 -13.45 10.69 -1.88
N TYR A 37 -12.70 9.64 -1.57
CA TYR A 37 -11.32 9.74 -1.08
C TYR A 37 -10.36 8.89 -1.91
N THR A 38 -9.05 9.19 -1.78
CA THR A 38 -7.99 8.40 -2.41
C THR A 38 -7.16 7.68 -1.35
N GLN A 39 -7.37 6.37 -1.25
CA GLN A 39 -6.55 5.51 -0.40
C GLN A 39 -5.17 5.34 -1.03
N VAL A 40 -4.13 5.65 -0.27
CA VAL A 40 -2.74 5.26 -0.55
C VAL A 40 -2.39 4.07 0.34
N VAL A 41 -1.79 3.04 -0.26
CA VAL A 41 -1.08 1.99 0.49
C VAL A 41 0.39 2.06 0.12
N SER A 42 1.21 2.49 1.08
CA SER A 42 2.64 2.70 0.93
C SER A 42 3.42 1.62 1.68
N ILE A 43 4.31 0.93 0.98
CA ILE A 43 5.37 0.11 1.59
C ILE A 43 6.64 0.94 1.58
N GLY A 44 7.19 1.24 2.75
CA GLY A 44 8.31 2.17 2.89
C GLY A 44 9.44 1.67 3.79
N HIS A 45 10.61 2.27 3.61
CA HIS A 45 11.82 2.01 4.38
C HIS A 45 12.06 3.12 5.42
N LYS A 46 11.96 2.79 6.72
CA LYS A 46 12.27 3.72 7.82
C LYS A 46 13.76 4.00 7.89
N ARG A 47 14.14 5.16 8.43
CA ARG A 47 15.55 5.48 8.76
C ARG A 47 16.23 4.43 9.64
N SER A 48 15.47 3.68 10.44
CA SER A 48 15.98 2.58 11.28
C SER A 48 16.29 1.29 10.50
N GLY A 49 16.15 1.26 9.16
CA GLY A 49 16.28 0.04 8.36
C GLY A 49 15.07 -0.91 8.41
N ARG A 50 14.01 -0.53 9.15
CA ARG A 50 12.78 -1.33 9.24
C ARG A 50 11.82 -0.96 8.12
N HIS A 51 11.14 -1.96 7.58
CA HIS A 51 10.13 -1.79 6.55
C HIS A 51 8.74 -1.73 7.16
N ILE A 52 7.90 -0.85 6.64
CA ILE A 52 6.53 -0.67 7.12
C ILE A 52 5.55 -0.69 5.97
N LEU A 53 4.29 -0.89 6.32
CA LEU A 53 3.16 -0.64 5.45
C LEU A 53 2.25 0.38 6.13
N GLN A 54 1.84 1.40 5.38
CA GLN A 54 0.87 2.41 5.82
C GLN A 54 -0.28 2.44 4.82
N SER A 55 -1.50 2.64 5.33
CA SER A 55 -2.71 2.76 4.53
C SER A 55 -3.51 3.96 5.03
N TYR A 56 -3.69 4.96 4.18
CA TYR A 56 -4.23 6.25 4.57
C TYR A 56 -4.94 6.96 3.42
N ASP A 57 -5.79 7.93 3.74
CA ASP A 57 -6.35 8.87 2.79
C ASP A 57 -5.37 10.03 2.57
N LYS A 58 -4.86 10.20 1.35
CA LYS A 58 -3.86 11.24 1.07
C LYS A 58 -4.39 12.66 1.19
N ASP A 59 -5.71 12.82 1.06
CA ASP A 59 -6.37 14.13 1.02
C ASP A 59 -6.88 14.56 2.41
N MET A 60 -7.07 13.62 3.34
CA MET A 60 -7.52 13.89 4.71
C MET A 60 -6.36 13.89 5.71
N LYS A 61 -5.99 15.09 6.18
CA LYS A 61 -4.90 15.32 7.15
C LYS A 61 -5.46 15.56 8.56
N ASP A 62 -4.64 15.28 9.57
CA ASP A 62 -4.94 15.68 10.95
C ASP A 62 -4.89 17.21 11.12
N GLU A 63 -5.44 17.69 12.24
CA GLU A 63 -5.51 19.12 12.57
C GLU A 63 -4.13 19.76 12.78
N TYR A 64 -3.09 18.96 13.03
CA TYR A 64 -1.72 19.41 13.25
C TYR A 64 -0.90 19.45 11.94
N GLY A 65 -1.45 18.95 10.84
CA GLY A 65 -0.76 18.80 9.56
C GLY A 65 0.38 17.77 9.59
N VAL A 66 0.39 16.84 10.55
CA VAL A 66 1.48 15.88 10.77
C VAL A 66 1.22 14.56 10.04
N GLY A 67 -0.02 14.09 10.06
CA GLY A 67 -0.42 12.79 9.54
C GLY A 67 -1.68 12.84 8.68
N ASN A 68 -1.95 11.70 8.04
CA ASN A 68 -3.16 11.45 7.27
C ASN A 68 -4.07 10.48 8.01
N THR A 69 -5.38 10.58 7.77
CA THR A 69 -6.38 9.66 8.32
C THR A 69 -6.13 8.24 7.81
N CYS A 70 -6.14 7.26 8.71
CA CYS A 70 -5.90 5.87 8.35
C CYS A 70 -7.10 5.26 7.62
N VAL A 71 -6.82 4.38 6.65
CA VAL A 71 -7.84 3.60 5.94
C VAL A 71 -7.56 2.13 6.16
N GLY A 72 -8.57 1.39 6.63
CA GLY A 72 -8.45 -0.04 6.91
C GLY A 72 -8.16 -0.87 5.65
N LEU A 73 -7.45 -1.98 5.84
CA LEU A 73 -7.32 -3.03 4.84
C LEU A 73 -8.12 -4.26 5.32
N THR A 74 -8.79 -4.93 4.40
CA THR A 74 -9.34 -6.26 4.62
C THR A 74 -8.22 -7.29 4.78
N GLY A 75 -8.52 -8.45 5.38
CA GLY A 75 -7.53 -9.53 5.52
C GLY A 75 -6.97 -10.04 4.18
N TYR A 76 -7.76 -9.98 3.11
CA TYR A 76 -7.30 -10.34 1.77
C TYR A 76 -6.29 -9.32 1.21
N GLU A 77 -6.57 -8.03 1.35
CA GLU A 77 -5.67 -6.96 0.94
C GLU A 77 -4.36 -7.02 1.73
N MET A 78 -4.44 -7.17 3.06
CA MET A 78 -3.27 -7.37 3.92
C MET A 78 -2.40 -8.54 3.43
N LYS A 79 -3.02 -9.67 3.07
CA LYS A 79 -2.32 -10.84 2.54
C LYS A 79 -1.60 -10.55 1.22
N LEU A 80 -2.20 -9.75 0.33
CA LEU A 80 -1.56 -9.36 -0.93
C LEU A 80 -0.39 -8.41 -0.69
N PHE A 81 -0.57 -7.38 0.13
CA PHE A 81 0.52 -6.45 0.42
C PHE A 81 1.66 -7.09 1.20
N LEU A 82 1.37 -8.00 2.14
CA LEU A 82 2.40 -8.80 2.82
C LEU A 82 3.20 -9.65 1.82
N LYS A 83 2.54 -10.21 0.80
CA LYS A 83 3.25 -10.91 -0.29
C LYS A 83 4.10 -9.93 -1.11
N LYS A 84 3.60 -8.73 -1.41
CA LYS A 84 4.37 -7.70 -2.11
C LYS A 84 5.63 -7.34 -1.32
N MET A 85 5.50 -7.02 -0.03
CA MET A 85 6.63 -6.72 0.87
C MET A 85 7.71 -7.80 0.81
N LYS A 86 7.31 -9.08 0.91
CA LYS A 86 8.23 -10.23 0.81
C LYS A 86 8.87 -10.34 -0.58
N GLN A 87 8.09 -10.09 -1.64
CA GLN A 87 8.57 -10.16 -3.04
C GLN A 87 9.64 -9.10 -3.33
N ILE A 88 9.51 -7.90 -2.78
CA ILE A 88 10.44 -6.78 -3.03
C ILE A 88 11.54 -6.67 -1.96
N GLY A 89 11.62 -7.61 -1.02
CA GLY A 89 12.61 -7.60 0.05
C GLY A 89 12.39 -6.56 1.15
N LEU A 90 11.32 -5.77 1.07
CA LEU A 90 10.96 -4.75 2.06
C LEU A 90 10.06 -5.34 3.15
N TYR A 91 10.56 -6.35 3.86
CA TYR A 91 9.83 -7.07 4.91
C TYR A 91 10.70 -7.24 6.16
N SER A 92 10.31 -6.59 7.25
CA SER A 92 10.97 -6.76 8.56
C SER A 92 10.27 -7.85 9.38
N LYS A 93 11.06 -8.74 9.99
CA LYS A 93 10.56 -9.82 10.85
C LYS A 93 10.37 -9.39 12.31
N MET A 94 11.02 -8.29 12.72
CA MET A 94 11.05 -7.71 14.07
C MET A 94 11.19 -6.18 13.96
#